data_AF-A0A447QKX0-F1
#
_entry.id   AF-A0A447QKX0-F1
#
_cell.length_a   1.000
_cell.length_b   1.000
_cell.length_c   1.000
_cell.angle_alpha   90.00
_cell.angle_beta   90.00
_cell.angle_gamma   90.00
#
_symmetry.space_group_name_H-M   'P 1'
#
loop_
_entity.id
_entity.type
_entity.pdbx_description
1 polymer ?
#
loop_
_entity_poly.entity_id
_entity_poly.type
_entity_poly.pdbx_seq_one_letter_code
_entity_poly.pdbx_strand_id
1 'polypeptide(L)'
;MTLRGEAGWQHQYGELERGTGLKFRGGNAAFVSNSVPVSRDGLLLKASADVAVSQNASVSLGYGGLLSDRHQDNSVNAGFTWRF
;
A
#
# COMPACT_ATOMS: atom_id res chain seq x y z
N MET A 1 24.56 -3.18 -12.30
CA MET A 1 23.21 -3.74 -12.11
C MET A 1 23.04 -4.02 -10.63
N THR A 2 21.96 -3.53 -10.05
CA THR A 2 21.68 -3.63 -8.62
C THR A 2 20.32 -4.28 -8.46
N LEU A 3 20.25 -5.36 -7.68
CA LEU A 3 18.99 -6.00 -7.32
C LEU A 3 18.70 -5.72 -5.85
N ARG A 4 17.46 -5.36 -5.53
CA ARG A 4 16.99 -5.09 -4.17
C ARG A 4 15.70 -5.86 -3.93
N GLY A 5 15.65 -6.57 -2.81
CA GLY A 5 14.44 -7.18 -2.28
C GLY A 5 14.14 -6.60 -0.92
N GLU A 6 12.88 -6.30 -0.66
CA GLU A 6 12.39 -5.80 0.62
C GLU A 6 11.19 -6.64 1.04
N ALA A 7 11.15 -7.02 2.31
CA ALA A 7 10.00 -7.66 2.93
C ALA A 7 9.70 -6.94 4.24
N GLY A 8 8.43 -6.63 4.47
CA GLY A 8 7.97 -5.93 5.66
C GLY A 8 6.63 -6.48 6.12
N TRP A 9 6.37 -6.43 7.41
CA TRP A 9 5.08 -6.76 7.98
C TRP A 9 4.58 -5.56 8.80
N GLN A 10 3.34 -5.21 8.59
CA GLN A 10 2.65 -4.14 9.28
C GLN A 10 1.50 -4.73 10.09
N HIS A 11 1.48 -4.43 11.38
CA HIS A 11 0.38 -4.72 12.28
C HIS A 11 -0.27 -3.41 12.73
N GLN A 12 -1.58 -3.28 12.59
CA GLN A 12 -2.35 -2.14 13.08
C GLN A 12 -2.88 -2.40 14.48
N TYR A 13 -2.38 -1.61 15.44
CA TYR A 13 -2.83 -1.60 16.83
C TYR A 13 -4.04 -0.67 17.00
N GLY A 14 -5.09 -1.15 17.68
CA GLY A 14 -6.33 -0.38 17.94
C GLY A 14 -7.62 -1.08 17.50
N GLU A 15 -8.76 -0.39 17.69
CA GLU A 15 -10.06 -0.81 17.15
C GLU A 15 -10.10 -0.60 15.63
N LEU A 16 -10.41 -1.67 14.89
CA LEU A 16 -10.55 -1.66 13.43
C LEU A 16 -11.95 -1.26 12.98
N GLU A 17 -12.89 -1.23 13.92
CA GLU A 17 -14.29 -0.86 13.70
C GLU A 17 -14.40 0.66 13.63
N ARG A 18 -14.38 1.21 12.41
CA ARG A 18 -14.80 2.60 12.19
C ARG A 18 -16.33 2.66 12.13
N GLY A 19 -16.96 2.51 13.30
CA GLY A 19 -18.37 2.79 13.48
C GLY A 19 -18.58 4.29 13.62
N THR A 20 -19.03 4.96 12.55
CA THR A 20 -19.41 6.38 12.62
C THR A 20 -20.89 6.48 12.95
N GLY A 21 -21.21 6.98 14.14
CA GLY A 21 -22.58 7.34 14.50
C GLY A 21 -23.04 8.54 13.69
N LEU A 22 -24.01 8.36 12.81
CA LEU A 22 -24.62 9.39 11.99
C LEU A 22 -26.06 9.63 12.44
N LYS A 23 -26.51 10.87 12.32
CA LYS A 23 -27.88 11.28 12.65
C LYS A 23 -28.34 12.31 11.62
N PHE A 24 -29.54 12.11 11.07
CA PHE A 24 -30.14 13.10 10.17
C PHE A 24 -30.52 14.37 10.94
N ARG A 25 -30.23 15.55 10.37
CA ARG A 25 -30.65 16.84 10.94
C ARG A 25 -32.17 16.92 10.91
N GLY A 26 -32.81 16.84 12.08
CA GLY A 26 -34.27 16.90 12.25
C GLY A 26 -34.97 15.60 12.69
N GLY A 27 -34.26 14.47 12.78
CA GLY A 27 -34.80 13.20 13.28
C GLY A 27 -34.11 12.73 14.56
N ASN A 28 -34.78 11.95 15.42
CA ASN A 28 -34.23 11.51 16.72
C ASN A 28 -33.53 10.14 16.68
N ALA A 29 -33.56 9.43 15.54
CA ALA A 29 -32.92 8.14 15.36
C ALA A 29 -31.45 8.30 14.94
N ALA A 30 -30.53 7.77 15.75
CA ALA A 30 -29.13 7.61 15.39
C ALA A 30 -28.94 6.27 14.65
N PHE A 31 -28.06 6.24 13.65
CA PHE A 31 -27.65 5.01 12.96
C PHE A 31 -26.13 4.93 12.91
N VAL A 32 -25.60 3.71 13.03
CA VAL A 32 -24.14 3.46 12.98
C VAL A 32 -23.79 2.98 11.58
N SER A 33 -22.93 3.72 10.89
CA SER A 33 -22.34 3.27 9.63
C SER A 33 -21.01 2.58 9.94
N ASN A 34 -20.98 1.27 9.74
CA ASN A 34 -19.75 0.50 9.86
C ASN A 34 -18.98 0.61 8.53
N SER A 35 -17.88 1.35 8.54
CA SER A 35 -16.95 1.34 7.39
C SER A 35 -16.19 0.02 7.36
N VAL A 36 -15.73 -0.40 6.17
CA VAL A 36 -14.95 -1.63 6.00
C VAL A 36 -13.74 -1.58 6.94
N PRO A 37 -13.60 -2.56 7.86
CA PRO A 37 -12.49 -2.56 8.80
C PRO A 37 -11.19 -2.64 8.00
N VAL A 38 -10.24 -1.79 8.35
CA VAL A 38 -8.88 -1.89 7.79
C VAL A 38 -8.29 -3.25 8.20
N SER A 39 -7.43 -3.83 7.36
CA SER A 39 -6.79 -5.12 7.68
C SER A 39 -5.91 -4.96 8.92
N ARG A 40 -6.04 -5.90 9.88
CA ARG A 40 -5.23 -5.89 11.11
C ARG A 40 -3.75 -6.10 10.81
N ASP A 41 -3.50 -7.01 9.88
CA ASP A 41 -2.18 -7.47 9.49
C ASP A 41 -2.02 -7.31 7.97
N GLY A 42 -0.84 -6.84 7.56
CA GLY A 42 -0.46 -6.70 6.16
C GLY A 42 1.00 -7.07 5.94
N LEU A 43 1.26 -8.00 5.04
CA LEU A 43 2.57 -8.36 4.53
C LEU A 43 2.87 -7.54 3.27
N LEU A 44 4.00 -6.85 3.24
CA LEU A 44 4.51 -6.11 2.10
C LEU A 44 5.76 -6.81 1.57
N LEU A 45 5.77 -7.10 0.27
CA LEU A 45 6.90 -7.67 -0.45
C LEU A 45 7.23 -6.78 -1.64
N LYS A 46 8.50 -6.44 -1.81
CA LYS A 46 8.97 -5.68 -2.97
C LYS A 46 10.24 -6.30 -3.53
N ALA A 47 10.34 -6.28 -4.84
CA ALA A 47 11.55 -6.62 -5.57
C ALA A 47 11.80 -5.53 -6.61
N SER A 48 13.03 -5.07 -6.74
CA SER A 48 13.42 -4.09 -7.76
C SER A 48 14.79 -4.37 -8.32
N ALA A 49 14.94 -4.14 -9.61
CA ALA A 49 16.19 -4.19 -10.35
C ALA A 49 16.49 -2.81 -10.92
N ASP A 50 17.74 -2.39 -10.83
CA ASP A 50 18.25 -1.16 -11.41
C ASP A 50 19.46 -1.46 -12.30
N VAL A 51 19.44 -0.94 -13.52
CA VAL A 51 20.45 -1.16 -14.54
C VAL A 51 20.89 0.18 -15.09
N ALA A 52 22.15 0.53 -14.87
CA ALA A 52 22.80 1.64 -15.56
C ALA A 52 23.01 1.25 -17.03
N VAL A 53 22.37 1.96 -17.95
CA VAL A 53 22.50 1.79 -19.40
C VAL A 53 23.71 2.58 -19.91
N SER A 54 24.01 3.71 -19.27
CA SER A 54 25.16 4.56 -19.56
C SER A 54 25.60 5.31 -18.30
N GLN A 55 26.70 6.08 -18.35
CA GLN A 55 27.16 6.90 -17.22
C GLN A 55 26.13 7.96 -16.77
N ASN A 56 25.23 8.32 -17.68
CA ASN A 56 24.21 9.34 -17.52
C ASN A 56 22.78 8.79 -17.59
N ALA A 57 22.58 7.49 -17.79
CA ALA A 57 21.25 6.91 -17.97
C ALA A 57 21.08 5.61 -17.17
N SER A 58 19.99 5.50 -16.40
CA SER A 58 19.62 4.26 -15.72
C SER A 58 18.15 3.91 -15.93
N VAL A 59 17.87 2.60 -15.94
CA VAL A 59 16.54 2.03 -16.00
C VAL A 59 16.31 1.25 -14.70
N SER A 60 15.14 1.42 -14.11
CA SER A 60 14.70 0.63 -12.96
C SER A 60 13.39 -0.06 -13.26
N LEU A 61 13.24 -1.27 -12.74
CA LEU A 61 12.00 -2.03 -12.78
C LEU A 61 11.76 -2.58 -11.38
N GLY A 62 10.53 -2.51 -10.89
CA GLY A 62 10.14 -3.08 -9.62
C GLY A 62 8.75 -3.67 -9.64
N TYR A 63 8.54 -4.55 -8.68
CA TYR A 63 7.29 -5.24 -8.41
C TYR A 63 7.06 -5.21 -6.90
N GLY A 64 5.87 -4.80 -6.47
CA GLY A 64 5.49 -4.74 -5.07
C GLY A 64 4.12 -5.39 -4.86
N GLY A 65 4.05 -6.36 -3.95
CA GLY A 65 2.82 -6.99 -3.49
C GLY A 65 2.53 -6.62 -2.03
N LEU A 66 1.32 -6.14 -1.76
CA LEU A 66 0.78 -5.97 -0.41
C LEU A 66 -0.33 -6.99 -0.23
N LEU A 67 -0.17 -7.92 0.71
CA LEU A 67 -1.17 -8.92 1.07
C LEU A 67 -1.64 -8.65 2.48
N SER A 68 -2.93 -8.47 2.66
CA SER A 68 -3.57 -8.26 3.96
C SER A 68 -4.88 -9.04 4.02
N ASP A 69 -5.39 -9.32 5.21
CA ASP A 69 -6.60 -10.15 5.40
C ASP A 69 -7.82 -9.71 4.57
N ARG A 70 -7.93 -8.42 4.27
CA ARG A 70 -9.04 -7.85 3.48
C ARG A 70 -8.61 -7.15 2.18
N HIS A 71 -7.31 -7.07 1.90
CA HIS A 71 -6.79 -6.29 0.79
C HIS A 71 -5.54 -6.93 0.17
N GLN A 72 -5.57 -7.13 -1.14
CA GLN A 72 -4.42 -7.58 -1.91
C GLN A 72 -4.17 -6.59 -3.05
N ASP A 73 -3.04 -5.90 -2.99
CA ASP A 73 -2.59 -4.97 -4.02
C ASP A 73 -1.29 -5.46 -4.65
N ASN A 74 -1.27 -5.52 -5.98
CA ASN A 74 -0.06 -5.80 -6.73
C ASN A 74 0.26 -4.57 -7.58
N SER A 75 1.49 -4.11 -7.47
CA SER A 75 1.98 -2.92 -8.16
C SER A 75 3.24 -3.28 -8.95
N VAL A 76 3.33 -2.73 -10.15
CA VAL A 76 4.52 -2.83 -11.00
C VAL A 76 4.96 -1.40 -11.26
N ASN A 77 6.26 -1.13 -11.09
CA ASN A 77 6.84 0.18 -11.35
C ASN A 77 7.99 0.06 -12.34
N ALA A 78 8.04 0.96 -13.32
CA ALA A 78 9.17 1.11 -14.23
C ALA A 78 9.62 2.58 -14.18
N GLY A 79 10.93 2.80 -14.19
CA GLY A 79 11.52 4.13 -14.12
C GLY A 79 12.71 4.27 -15.05
N PHE A 80 12.86 5.46 -15.62
CA PHE A 80 14.01 5.84 -16.42
C PHE A 80 14.57 7.15 -15.87
N THR A 81 15.88 7.19 -15.65
CA THR A 81 16.57 8.36 -15.13
C THR A 81 17.65 8.78 -16.10
N TRP A 82 17.65 10.05 -16.51
CA TRP A 82 18.68 10.68 -17.32
C TRP A 82 19.31 11.84 -16.55
N ARG A 83 20.64 11.91 -16.51
CA ARG A 83 21.41 13.01 -15.90
C ARG A 83 22.12 13.80 -17.01
N PHE A 84 21.90 15.11 -17.07
CA PHE A 84 22.50 16.01 -18.07
C PHE A 84 23.62 16.85 -17.47
#